data_AF-A0A0R3G1D4-F1
#
_entry.id   AF-A0A0R3G1D4-F1
#
_cell.length_a   1.000
_cell.length_b   1.000
_cell.length_c   1.000
_cell.angle_alpha   90.00
_cell.angle_beta   90.00
_cell.angle_gamma   90.00
#
_symmetry.space_group_name_H-M   'P 1'
#
loop_
_entity.id
_entity.type
_entity.pdbx_description
1 polymer ?
#
loop_
_entity_poly.entity_id
_entity_poly.type
_entity_poly.pdbx_seq_one_letter_code
_entity_poly.pdbx_strand_id
1 'polypeptide(L)'
;MSSWTLGPENGTLILRTGVTGPAARMGHRLTLTMRTWTVTVDGPDDQPSSASVVVEVDSLQVESGEGGLTPLSAPEKIIVRSNALKTLNAKRFPLIEFHAETITKKAANYRMHGPLTIHGVTQSVELDLAVTEDGDDQLLHLTTEISQRAYQVKPFSMAMGSLKVTDLVTVSFEARRPAL
;
A
#
# COMPACT_ATOMS: atom_id res chain seq x y z
N MET A 1 -25.00 14.39 6.72
CA MET A 1 -24.17 13.20 6.41
C MET A 1 -22.89 13.38 7.19
N SER A 2 -22.52 12.42 8.04
CA SER A 2 -21.22 12.41 8.73
C SER A 2 -20.14 11.98 7.74
N SER A 3 -18.95 12.54 7.90
CA SER A 3 -17.76 12.17 7.14
C SER A 3 -16.54 12.42 8.02
N TRP A 4 -15.52 11.57 7.90
CA TRP A 4 -14.26 11.73 8.60
C TRP A 4 -13.09 11.30 7.72
N THR A 5 -11.91 11.79 8.06
CA THR A 5 -10.68 11.55 7.30
C THR A 5 -9.54 11.08 8.18
N LEU A 6 -8.67 10.25 7.61
CA LEU A 6 -7.38 9.90 8.20
C LEU A 6 -6.25 10.23 7.22
N GLY A 7 -5.14 10.70 7.75
CA GLY A 7 -3.90 10.97 7.03
C GLY A 7 -2.68 10.30 7.66
N PRO A 8 -1.47 10.57 7.15
CA PRO A 8 -0.22 9.96 7.60
C PRO A 8 0.11 10.23 9.08
N GLU A 9 -0.49 11.25 9.68
CA GLU A 9 -0.42 11.52 11.12
C GLU A 9 -1.18 10.50 11.97
N ASN A 10 -2.14 9.78 11.38
CA ASN A 10 -2.97 8.80 12.08
C ASN A 10 -2.43 7.37 11.96
N GLY A 11 -1.45 7.10 11.09
CA GLY A 11 -1.11 5.73 10.75
C GLY A 11 0.02 5.55 9.73
N THR A 12 0.15 4.31 9.24
CA THR A 12 1.16 3.92 8.26
C THR A 12 0.55 3.17 7.09
N LEU A 13 1.14 3.35 5.91
CA LEU A 13 0.87 2.56 4.72
C LEU A 13 2.19 2.01 4.19
N ILE A 14 2.41 0.72 4.42
CA ILE A 14 3.70 0.04 4.21
C ILE A 14 3.58 -0.95 3.07
N LEU A 15 4.57 -0.98 2.18
CA LEU A 15 4.70 -1.98 1.13
C LEU A 15 5.92 -2.85 1.43
N ARG A 16 5.76 -4.17 1.30
CA ARG A 16 6.84 -5.14 1.44
C ARG A 16 7.04 -5.89 0.14
N THR A 17 8.28 -5.92 -0.33
CA THR A 17 8.64 -6.59 -1.58
C THR A 17 9.37 -7.90 -1.33
N GLY A 18 9.10 -8.92 -2.14
CA GLY A 18 9.94 -10.11 -2.24
C GLY A 18 11.10 -9.93 -3.22
N VAL A 19 12.01 -10.90 -3.23
CA VAL A 19 13.09 -11.02 -4.20
C VAL A 19 13.12 -12.42 -4.80
N THR A 20 13.35 -12.54 -6.11
CA THR A 20 13.36 -13.83 -6.83
C THR A 20 14.40 -13.84 -7.96
N GLY A 21 14.64 -15.03 -8.51
CA GLY A 21 15.64 -15.30 -9.55
C GLY A 21 16.90 -16.02 -9.03
N PRO A 22 17.77 -16.51 -9.94
CA PRO A 22 19.01 -17.22 -9.59
C PRO A 22 19.93 -16.51 -8.58
N ALA A 23 19.97 -15.18 -8.62
CA ALA A 23 20.78 -14.34 -7.76
C ALA A 23 19.98 -13.71 -6.60
N ALA A 24 18.80 -14.23 -6.25
CA ALA A 24 17.91 -13.65 -5.24
C ALA A 24 18.59 -13.37 -3.89
N ARG A 25 19.56 -14.21 -3.48
CA ARG A 25 20.35 -14.02 -2.26
C ARG A 25 21.15 -12.71 -2.24
N MET A 26 21.44 -12.13 -3.41
CA MET A 26 22.18 -10.87 -3.55
C MET A 26 21.26 -9.64 -3.45
N GLY A 27 19.94 -9.80 -3.50
CA GLY A 27 19.01 -8.69 -3.45
C GLY A 27 18.37 -8.46 -2.09
N HIS A 28 17.82 -7.26 -1.95
CA HIS A 28 17.07 -6.86 -0.77
C HIS A 28 15.58 -7.08 -0.95
N ARG A 29 14.94 -7.60 0.09
CA ARG A 29 13.49 -7.47 0.32
C ARG A 29 13.26 -6.12 0.98
N LEU A 30 12.46 -5.26 0.36
CA LEU A 30 12.34 -3.87 0.77
C LEU A 30 11.13 -3.69 1.67
N THR A 31 11.28 -2.85 2.69
CA THR A 31 10.15 -2.20 3.37
C THR A 31 10.09 -0.76 2.87
N LEU A 32 8.97 -0.41 2.28
CA LEU A 32 8.68 0.91 1.73
C LEU A 32 7.51 1.53 2.50
N THR A 33 7.45 2.85 2.58
CA THR A 33 6.31 3.56 3.16
C THR A 33 5.77 4.60 2.19
N MET A 34 4.46 4.80 2.19
CA MET A 34 3.79 5.92 1.51
C MET A 34 3.55 7.01 2.54
N ARG A 35 4.09 8.21 2.30
CA ARG A 35 4.06 9.31 3.28
C ARG A 35 2.96 10.33 3.07
N THR A 36 2.26 10.26 1.95
CA THR A 36 1.10 11.11 1.65
C THR A 36 -0.02 10.23 1.17
N TRP A 37 -1.06 10.13 2.00
CA TRP A 37 -2.29 9.41 1.70
C TRP A 37 -3.45 10.04 2.46
N THR A 38 -4.66 9.81 2.00
CA THR A 38 -5.88 10.22 2.69
C THR A 38 -6.90 9.11 2.57
N VAL A 39 -7.47 8.73 3.70
CA VAL A 39 -8.68 7.92 3.78
C VAL A 39 -9.85 8.86 4.06
N THR A 40 -10.94 8.71 3.34
CA THR A 40 -12.21 9.41 3.59
C THR A 40 -13.31 8.38 3.71
N VAL A 41 -14.15 8.50 4.74
CA VAL A 41 -15.29 7.61 4.97
C VAL A 41 -16.54 8.44 5.17
N ASP A 42 -17.58 8.13 4.41
CA ASP A 42 -18.88 8.81 4.52
C ASP A 42 -19.94 7.87 5.12
N GLY A 43 -20.80 8.43 5.96
CA GLY A 43 -21.91 7.74 6.60
C GLY A 43 -21.74 7.62 8.12
N PRO A 44 -22.74 7.06 8.81
CA PRO A 44 -22.68 6.80 10.25
C PRO A 44 -21.51 5.86 10.61
N ASP A 45 -20.98 6.01 11.82
CA ASP A 45 -19.80 5.25 12.28
C ASP A 45 -19.99 3.74 12.31
N ASP A 46 -21.21 3.30 12.59
CA ASP A 46 -21.57 1.89 12.66
C ASP A 46 -22.00 1.30 11.30
N GLN A 47 -22.22 2.17 10.31
CA GLN A 47 -22.74 1.83 8.99
C GLN A 47 -22.19 2.78 7.90
N PRO A 48 -20.89 2.72 7.59
CA PRO A 48 -20.30 3.53 6.54
C PRO A 48 -20.90 3.19 5.17
N SER A 49 -21.22 4.23 4.41
CA SER A 49 -21.81 4.15 3.07
C SER A 49 -20.77 4.16 1.95
N SER A 50 -19.61 4.77 2.19
CA SER A 50 -18.49 4.84 1.24
C SER A 50 -17.18 4.86 2.01
N ALA A 51 -16.10 4.41 1.37
CA ALA A 51 -14.74 4.62 1.85
C ALA A 51 -13.82 4.79 0.64
N SER A 52 -12.98 5.81 0.63
CA SER A 52 -12.01 6.05 -0.43
C SER A 52 -10.61 6.23 0.13
N VAL A 53 -9.62 5.79 -0.62
CA VAL A 53 -8.21 6.01 -0.32
C VAL A 53 -7.54 6.64 -1.54
N VAL A 54 -6.80 7.72 -1.31
CA VAL A 54 -5.92 8.34 -2.31
C VAL A 54 -4.51 8.31 -1.76
N VAL A 55 -3.55 7.86 -2.55
CA VAL A 55 -2.13 7.79 -2.18
C VAL A 55 -1.30 8.48 -3.25
N GLU A 56 -0.43 9.40 -2.85
CA GLU A 56 0.51 10.03 -3.77
C GLU A 56 1.73 9.12 -3.98
N VAL A 57 1.94 8.70 -5.22
CA VAL A 57 3.00 7.75 -5.57
C VAL A 57 4.39 8.31 -5.28
N ASP A 58 4.61 9.62 -5.49
CA ASP A 58 5.90 10.26 -5.21
C ASP A 58 6.20 10.37 -3.70
N SER A 59 5.22 10.15 -2.82
CA SER A 59 5.46 10.11 -1.38
C SER A 59 6.22 8.86 -0.91
N LEU A 60 6.42 7.88 -1.80
CA LEU A 60 7.11 6.62 -1.52
C LEU A 60 8.53 6.87 -0.97
N GLN A 61 8.86 6.23 0.16
CA GLN A 61 10.19 6.19 0.74
C GLN A 61 10.67 4.75 0.98
N VAL A 62 11.98 4.55 0.93
CA VAL A 62 12.62 3.25 1.23
C VAL A 62 13.08 3.27 2.68
N GLU A 63 12.39 2.53 3.55
CA GLU A 63 12.69 2.51 4.98
C GLU A 63 13.87 1.57 5.27
N SER A 64 13.81 0.34 4.76
CA SER A 64 14.83 -0.66 4.99
C SER A 64 14.91 -1.68 3.84
N GLY A 65 16.03 -2.41 3.81
CA GLY A 65 16.22 -3.56 2.94
C GLY A 65 16.82 -4.71 3.75
N GLU A 66 16.20 -5.87 3.68
CA GLU A 66 16.66 -7.08 4.36
C GLU A 66 17.21 -8.10 3.37
N GLY A 67 18.22 -8.87 3.79
CA GLY A 67 18.99 -9.72 2.89
C GLY A 67 20.08 -8.92 2.17
N GLY A 68 20.46 -9.35 0.98
CA GLY A 68 21.62 -8.82 0.26
C GLY A 68 22.95 -9.27 0.86
N LEU A 69 24.05 -8.95 0.17
CA LEU A 69 25.41 -9.25 0.63
C LEU A 69 25.92 -8.24 1.67
N THR A 70 25.41 -7.01 1.61
CA THR A 70 25.74 -5.90 2.50
C THR A 70 24.47 -5.17 2.88
N PRO A 71 24.39 -4.48 4.05
CA PRO A 71 23.25 -3.66 4.39
C PRO A 71 22.94 -2.60 3.32
N LEU A 72 21.66 -2.33 3.08
CA LEU A 72 21.23 -1.31 2.11
C LEU A 72 21.60 0.10 2.61
N SER A 73 22.55 0.73 1.95
CA SER A 73 23.07 2.05 2.32
C SER A 73 22.13 3.19 1.95
N ALA A 74 22.33 4.37 2.54
CA ALA A 74 21.51 5.56 2.24
C ALA A 74 21.59 6.00 0.76
N PRO A 75 22.76 6.04 0.10
CA PRO A 75 22.83 6.32 -1.34
C PRO A 75 22.08 5.29 -2.19
N GLU A 76 22.13 4.01 -1.82
CA GLU A 76 21.40 2.96 -2.53
C GLU A 76 19.89 3.12 -2.38
N LYS A 77 19.39 3.51 -1.19
CA LYS A 77 17.97 3.81 -0.98
C LYS A 77 17.44 4.88 -1.95
N ILE A 78 18.24 5.90 -2.27
CA ILE A 78 17.86 6.95 -3.24
C ILE A 78 17.70 6.34 -4.65
N ILE A 79 18.62 5.47 -5.06
CA ILE A 79 18.57 4.80 -6.37
C ILE A 79 17.37 3.84 -6.42
N VAL A 80 17.14 3.06 -5.36
CA VAL A 80 16.00 2.14 -5.24
C VAL A 80 14.68 2.92 -5.35
N ARG A 81 14.53 4.03 -4.62
CA ARG A 81 13.36 4.91 -4.72
C ARG A 81 13.17 5.39 -6.16
N SER A 82 14.23 5.88 -6.80
CA SER A 82 14.18 6.33 -8.21
C SER A 82 13.68 5.23 -9.15
N ASN A 83 14.16 4.00 -8.97
CA ASN A 83 13.74 2.85 -9.77
C ASN A 83 12.29 2.46 -9.51
N ALA A 84 11.83 2.49 -8.26
CA ALA A 84 10.43 2.24 -7.91
C ALA A 84 9.49 3.28 -8.56
N LEU A 85 9.81 4.57 -8.47
CA LEU A 85 9.01 5.64 -9.08
C LEU A 85 8.97 5.58 -10.62
N LYS A 86 10.09 5.19 -11.24
CA LYS A 86 10.13 4.92 -12.69
C LYS A 86 9.28 3.72 -13.06
N THR A 87 9.33 2.65 -12.26
CA THR A 87 8.56 1.41 -12.48
C THR A 87 7.05 1.68 -12.38
N LEU A 88 6.64 2.53 -11.43
CA LEU A 88 5.26 3.00 -11.28
C LEU A 88 4.88 4.14 -12.22
N ASN A 89 5.82 4.63 -13.04
CA ASN A 89 5.64 5.79 -13.92
C ASN A 89 4.93 6.97 -13.21
N ALA A 90 5.44 7.32 -12.01
CA ALA A 90 4.79 8.24 -11.07
C ALA A 90 4.49 9.63 -11.67
N LYS A 91 5.25 10.07 -12.69
CA LYS A 91 4.98 11.33 -13.38
C LYS A 91 3.69 11.29 -14.20
N ARG A 92 3.36 10.14 -14.79
CA ARG A 92 2.15 9.95 -15.60
C ARG A 92 0.97 9.50 -14.75
N PHE A 93 1.23 8.69 -13.73
CA PHE A 93 0.22 8.15 -12.82
C PHE A 93 0.59 8.51 -11.38
N PRO A 94 0.32 9.77 -10.96
CA PRO A 94 0.78 10.27 -9.67
C PRO A 94 -0.04 9.75 -8.48
N LEU A 95 -1.23 9.20 -8.73
CA LEU A 95 -2.15 8.73 -7.69
C LEU A 95 -2.41 7.23 -7.80
N ILE A 96 -2.57 6.60 -6.65
CA ILE A 96 -3.23 5.31 -6.48
C ILE A 96 -4.56 5.58 -5.77
N GLU A 97 -5.65 5.04 -6.29
CA GLU A 97 -7.00 5.38 -5.84
C GLU A 97 -7.82 4.11 -5.63
N PHE A 98 -8.43 3.97 -4.44
CA PHE A 98 -9.42 2.94 -4.15
C PHE A 98 -10.73 3.60 -3.74
N HIS A 99 -11.85 3.03 -4.18
CA HIS A 99 -13.18 3.43 -3.73
C HIS A 99 -14.02 2.19 -3.43
N ALA A 100 -14.46 2.04 -2.19
CA ALA A 100 -15.37 0.98 -1.79
C ALA A 100 -16.80 1.31 -2.23
N GLU A 101 -17.30 0.56 -3.21
CA GLU A 101 -18.68 0.63 -3.68
C GLU A 101 -19.61 -0.23 -2.82
N THR A 102 -19.06 -1.22 -2.13
CA THR A 102 -19.80 -2.08 -1.20
C THR A 102 -18.99 -2.24 0.08
N ILE A 103 -19.64 -1.99 1.21
CA ILE A 103 -19.06 -2.20 2.54
C ILE A 103 -19.98 -3.13 3.32
N THR A 104 -19.49 -4.31 3.65
CA THR A 104 -20.22 -5.31 4.43
C THR A 104 -19.59 -5.43 5.82
N LYS A 105 -20.37 -5.11 6.85
CA LYS A 105 -19.95 -5.31 8.25
C LYS A 105 -19.92 -6.81 8.57
N LYS A 106 -18.82 -7.27 9.16
CA LYS A 106 -18.58 -8.64 9.64
C LYS A 106 -18.20 -8.59 11.12
N ALA A 107 -19.19 -8.61 11.99
CA ALA A 107 -19.01 -8.35 13.42
C ALA A 107 -18.31 -6.99 13.65
N ALA A 108 -17.07 -6.99 14.15
CA ALA A 108 -16.27 -5.77 14.33
C ALA A 108 -15.52 -5.34 13.05
N ASN A 109 -15.36 -6.22 12.07
CA ASN A 109 -14.55 -5.97 10.87
C ASN A 109 -15.41 -5.51 9.69
N TYR A 110 -14.78 -5.01 8.63
CA TYR A 110 -15.43 -4.64 7.39
C TYR A 110 -14.83 -5.38 6.20
N ARG A 111 -15.68 -5.81 5.29
CA ARG A 111 -15.29 -6.26 3.96
C ARG A 111 -15.69 -5.20 2.95
N MET A 112 -14.71 -4.69 2.22
CA MET A 112 -14.89 -3.64 1.23
C MET A 112 -14.64 -4.23 -0.15
N HIS A 113 -15.50 -3.90 -1.10
CA HIS A 113 -15.33 -4.26 -2.50
C HIS A 113 -15.45 -3.01 -3.36
N GLY A 114 -14.55 -2.87 -4.34
CA GLY A 114 -14.62 -1.79 -5.31
C GLY A 114 -13.37 -1.65 -6.16
N PRO A 115 -13.33 -0.65 -7.06
CA PRO A 115 -12.19 -0.41 -7.94
C PRO A 115 -10.97 0.09 -7.17
N LEU A 116 -9.82 -0.53 -7.46
CA LEU A 116 -8.48 -0.03 -7.16
C LEU A 116 -7.79 0.32 -8.48
N THR A 117 -7.27 1.54 -8.58
CA THR A 117 -6.53 2.04 -9.74
C THR A 117 -5.08 2.24 -9.37
N ILE A 118 -4.17 1.56 -10.07
CA ILE A 118 -2.71 1.70 -9.94
C ILE A 118 -2.14 1.79 -11.35
N HIS A 119 -1.23 2.73 -11.59
CA HIS A 119 -0.54 2.86 -12.88
C HIS A 119 -1.53 3.00 -14.07
N GLY A 120 -2.66 3.69 -13.83
CA GLY A 120 -3.73 3.92 -14.82
C GLY A 120 -4.55 2.69 -15.19
N VAL A 121 -4.35 1.56 -14.50
CA VAL A 121 -5.12 0.33 -14.67
C VAL A 121 -6.03 0.14 -13.47
N THR A 122 -7.30 -0.15 -13.71
CA THR A 122 -8.29 -0.40 -12.67
C THR A 122 -8.61 -1.88 -12.58
N GLN A 123 -8.65 -2.43 -11.37
CA GLN A 123 -9.12 -3.77 -11.07
C GLN A 123 -10.11 -3.71 -9.91
N SER A 124 -11.13 -4.56 -9.92
CA SER A 124 -11.99 -4.75 -8.75
C SER A 124 -11.25 -5.60 -7.71
N VAL A 125 -11.23 -5.14 -6.47
CA VAL A 125 -10.57 -5.83 -5.36
C VAL A 125 -11.51 -5.99 -4.18
N GLU A 126 -11.28 -7.05 -3.40
CA GLU A 126 -11.89 -7.24 -2.08
C GLU A 126 -10.82 -7.00 -1.02
N LEU A 127 -11.16 -6.18 -0.02
CA LEU A 127 -10.27 -5.78 1.07
C LEU A 127 -10.96 -6.04 2.40
N ASP A 128 -10.30 -6.78 3.29
CA ASP A 128 -10.77 -7.01 4.66
C ASP A 128 -10.05 -6.03 5.60
N LEU A 129 -10.83 -5.19 6.29
CA LEU A 129 -10.37 -4.27 7.32
C LEU A 129 -10.74 -4.83 8.70
N ALA A 130 -9.74 -5.11 9.50
CA ALA A 130 -9.92 -5.43 10.91
C ALA A 130 -10.07 -4.14 11.72
N VAL A 131 -11.00 -4.15 12.68
CA VAL A 131 -11.17 -3.04 13.63
C VAL A 131 -11.12 -3.61 15.04
N THR A 132 -10.29 -3.02 15.88
CA THR A 132 -10.20 -3.35 17.31
C THR A 132 -10.36 -2.08 18.12
N GLU A 133 -11.15 -2.15 19.18
CA GLU A 133 -11.29 -1.06 20.16
C GLU A 133 -9.98 -0.86 20.93
N ASP A 134 -9.57 0.40 21.12
CA ASP A 134 -8.41 0.84 21.91
C ASP A 134 -8.80 2.05 22.78
N GLY A 135 -9.42 1.75 23.93
CA GLY A 135 -10.04 2.78 24.77
C GLY A 135 -11.27 3.35 24.07
N ASP A 136 -11.29 4.66 23.87
CA ASP A 136 -12.34 5.34 23.09
C ASP A 136 -12.02 5.35 21.58
N ASP A 137 -10.77 5.02 21.20
CA ASP A 137 -10.32 5.06 19.82
C ASP A 137 -10.45 3.69 19.15
N GLN A 138 -10.36 3.67 17.83
CA GLN A 138 -10.34 2.44 17.03
C GLN A 138 -8.99 2.26 16.35
N LEU A 139 -8.43 1.06 16.44
CA LEU A 139 -7.30 0.64 15.63
C LEU A 139 -7.80 -0.11 14.40
N LEU A 140 -7.38 0.37 13.24
CA LEU A 140 -7.70 -0.15 11.93
C LEU A 140 -6.48 -0.91 11.41
N HIS A 141 -6.65 -2.15 10.97
CA HIS A 141 -5.58 -2.95 10.36
C HIS A 141 -6.05 -3.64 9.09
N LEU A 142 -5.25 -3.58 8.05
CA LEU A 142 -5.47 -4.31 6.80
C LEU A 142 -4.13 -4.80 6.27
N THR A 143 -4.10 -6.05 5.80
CA THR A 143 -2.99 -6.59 5.02
C THR A 143 -3.54 -7.32 3.79
N THR A 144 -2.98 -7.02 2.61
CA THR A 144 -3.36 -7.66 1.34
C THR A 144 -2.15 -7.82 0.43
N GLU A 145 -2.27 -8.66 -0.61
CA GLU A 145 -1.26 -8.80 -1.66
C GLU A 145 -1.76 -8.22 -2.98
N ILE A 146 -0.92 -7.40 -3.61
CA ILE A 146 -1.21 -6.77 -4.90
C ILE A 146 -0.20 -7.27 -5.93
N SER A 147 -0.69 -7.81 -7.06
CA SER A 147 0.13 -8.16 -8.21
C SER A 147 0.47 -6.92 -9.04
N GLN A 148 1.75 -6.61 -9.20
CA GLN A 148 2.19 -5.52 -10.08
C GLN A 148 1.75 -5.73 -11.53
N ARG A 149 1.85 -6.96 -12.04
CA ARG A 149 1.48 -7.31 -13.41
C ARG A 149 -0.01 -7.14 -13.69
N ALA A 150 -0.89 -7.36 -12.71
CA ALA A 150 -2.32 -7.07 -12.85
C ALA A 150 -2.61 -5.60 -13.17
N TYR A 151 -1.70 -4.71 -12.75
CA TYR A 151 -1.72 -3.27 -13.03
C TYR A 151 -0.77 -2.83 -14.15
N GLN A 152 -0.32 -3.79 -14.97
CA GLN A 152 0.64 -3.58 -16.06
C GLN A 152 1.96 -2.92 -15.61
N VAL A 153 2.28 -3.03 -14.33
CA VAL A 153 3.58 -2.66 -13.78
C VAL A 153 4.51 -3.85 -13.97
N LYS A 154 5.60 -3.66 -14.72
CA LYS A 154 6.62 -4.69 -14.89
C LYS A 154 7.52 -4.70 -13.65
N PRO A 155 7.58 -5.77 -12.85
CA PRO A 155 8.43 -5.81 -11.66
C PRO A 155 9.89 -5.50 -12.02
N PHE A 156 10.54 -4.71 -11.17
CA PHE A 156 11.94 -4.32 -11.38
C PHE A 156 12.84 -5.54 -11.50
N SER A 157 13.79 -5.49 -12.43
CA SER A 157 14.72 -6.57 -12.70
C SER A 157 16.07 -6.02 -13.16
N MET A 158 17.14 -6.70 -12.74
CA MET A 158 18.51 -6.40 -13.15
C MET A 158 19.32 -7.67 -13.42
N ALA A 159 20.58 -7.50 -13.83
CA ALA A 159 21.52 -8.59 -14.11
C ALA A 159 20.91 -9.66 -15.06
N MET A 160 20.35 -9.19 -16.18
CA MET A 160 19.68 -10.02 -17.19
C MET A 160 18.57 -10.93 -16.63
N GLY A 161 17.88 -10.48 -15.58
CA GLY A 161 16.81 -11.26 -14.96
C GLY A 161 17.29 -12.24 -13.89
N SER A 162 18.57 -12.27 -13.54
CA SER A 162 19.02 -13.09 -12.42
C SER A 162 18.54 -12.56 -11.07
N LEU A 163 18.24 -11.27 -10.98
CA LEU A 163 17.70 -10.61 -9.79
C LEU A 163 16.43 -9.82 -10.13
N LYS A 164 15.32 -10.13 -9.43
CA LYS A 164 14.01 -9.54 -9.67
C LYS A 164 13.28 -9.25 -8.36
N VAL A 165 12.48 -8.20 -8.36
CA VAL A 165 11.40 -8.04 -7.38
C VAL A 165 10.29 -9.05 -7.72
N THR A 166 9.67 -9.65 -6.71
CA THR A 166 8.49 -10.52 -6.93
C THR A 166 7.34 -9.74 -7.54
N ASP A 167 6.43 -10.43 -8.23
CA ASP A 167 5.24 -9.78 -8.78
C ASP A 167 4.31 -9.26 -7.67
N LEU A 168 4.06 -10.12 -6.67
CA LEU A 168 3.27 -9.79 -5.50
C LEU A 168 4.03 -8.85 -4.57
N VAL A 169 3.32 -7.82 -4.12
CA VAL A 169 3.73 -6.86 -3.10
C VAL A 169 2.71 -6.94 -1.97
N THR A 170 3.18 -7.17 -0.74
CA THR A 170 2.31 -7.10 0.43
C THR A 170 2.09 -5.64 0.80
N VAL A 171 0.84 -5.23 0.93
CA VAL A 171 0.43 -3.90 1.39
C VAL A 171 -0.16 -4.05 2.78
N SER A 172 0.37 -3.29 3.74
CA SER A 172 -0.14 -3.23 5.10
C SER A 172 -0.54 -1.81 5.44
N PHE A 173 -1.75 -1.64 5.96
CA PHE A 173 -2.28 -0.38 6.45
C PHE A 173 -2.60 -0.53 7.94
N GLU A 174 -2.16 0.45 8.72
CA GLU A 174 -2.51 0.57 10.13
C GLU A 174 -2.85 2.03 10.42
N ALA A 175 -3.96 2.29 11.10
CA ALA A 175 -4.29 3.65 11.53
C ALA A 175 -5.10 3.66 12.83
N ARG A 176 -4.91 4.71 13.62
CA ARG A 176 -5.72 5.02 14.79
C ARG A 176 -6.78 6.04 14.39
N ARG A 177 -8.05 5.68 14.55
CA ARG A 177 -9.18 6.58 14.41
C ARG A 177 -9.60 7.06 15.80
N PRO A 178 -9.45 8.36 16.11
CA PRO A 178 -9.92 8.91 17.37
C PRO A 178 -11.43 8.82 17.51
N ALA A 179 -11.93 8.71 18.75
CA ALA A 179 -13.32 9.05 19.04
C ALA A 179 -13.61 10.49 18.58
N LEU A 180 -14.80 10.70 18.01
CA LEU A 180 -15.33 12.04 17.71
C LEU A 180 -15.87 12.71 18.98
#